data_AF-A0A7J6UHA0-F1
#
_entry.id   AF-A0A7J6UHA0-F1
#
_cell.length_a   1.000
_cell.length_b   1.000
_cell.length_c   1.000
_cell.angle_alpha   90.00
_cell.angle_beta   90.00
_cell.angle_gamma   90.00
#
_symmetry.space_group_name_H-M   'P 1'
#
loop_
_entity.id
_entity.type
_entity.pdbx_description
1 polymer ?
#
loop_
_entity_poly.entity_id
_entity_poly.type
_entity_poly.pdbx_seq_one_letter_code
_entity_poly.pdbx_strand_id
1 'polypeptide(L)'
;MASFITKCSFCGIAIALVVGLFGFLTGDMVLSDLAGPVPVLGEGGYDVKDLVAPSASGTKLQVLAWILGQWRGGRIIRRALLNSNHPETLRQLSLQVDKRIPSLDMPIRRLSDDDFKAAQGYADEERTQLAENPTQYLSELDSSKYPYHTIEDYHRLYVSGDRTPTQVIKRVLAAVGELNPTIKAVQDLLPESVIMALATA
;
A
#
# COMPACT_ATOMS: atom_id res chain seq x y z
N MET A 1 -57.83 -15.88 2.05
CA MET A 1 -57.16 -16.79 1.09
C MET A 1 -56.18 -16.11 0.13
N ALA A 2 -56.06 -14.78 0.09
CA ALA A 2 -55.12 -14.10 -0.83
C ALA A 2 -53.65 -14.00 -0.32
N SER A 3 -53.36 -14.25 0.97
CA SER A 3 -51.97 -14.14 1.50
C SER A 3 -51.16 -15.44 1.45
N PHE A 4 -51.76 -16.55 1.03
CA PHE A 4 -51.06 -17.84 0.91
C PHE A 4 -50.36 -18.01 -0.45
N ILE A 5 -50.91 -17.42 -1.51
CA ILE A 5 -50.37 -17.53 -2.87
C ILE A 5 -49.10 -16.69 -3.05
N THR A 6 -49.00 -15.54 -2.37
CA THR A 6 -47.81 -14.66 -2.42
C THR A 6 -46.58 -15.23 -1.71
N LYS A 7 -46.75 -16.11 -0.72
CA LYS A 7 -45.63 -16.74 0.00
C LYS A 7 -44.95 -17.85 -0.81
N CYS A 8 -45.69 -18.57 -1.65
CA CYS A 8 -45.13 -19.62 -2.49
C CYS A 8 -44.26 -19.07 -3.64
N SER A 9 -44.61 -17.89 -4.18
CA SER A 9 -43.84 -17.27 -5.27
C SER A 9 -42.47 -16.74 -4.81
N PHE A 10 -42.39 -16.19 -3.59
CA PHE A 10 -41.13 -15.71 -3.01
C PHE A 10 -40.13 -16.84 -2.73
N CYS A 11 -40.60 -18.03 -2.31
CA CYS A 11 -39.74 -19.19 -2.12
C CYS A 11 -39.15 -19.69 -3.45
N GLY A 12 -39.93 -19.68 -4.54
CA GLY A 12 -39.46 -20.10 -5.86
C GLY A 12 -38.32 -19.23 -6.39
N ILE A 13 -38.43 -17.91 -6.24
CA ILE A 13 -37.39 -16.96 -6.69
C ILE A 13 -36.13 -17.09 -5.84
N ALA A 14 -36.26 -17.25 -4.52
CA ALA A 14 -35.12 -17.46 -3.63
C ALA A 14 -34.38 -18.76 -3.95
N ILE A 15 -35.11 -19.85 -4.23
CA ILE A 15 -34.51 -21.13 -4.62
C ILE A 15 -33.86 -21.03 -6.00
N ALA A 16 -34.50 -20.38 -6.98
CA ALA A 16 -33.91 -20.18 -8.31
C ALA A 16 -32.64 -19.31 -8.26
N LEU A 17 -32.63 -18.27 -7.44
CA LEU A 17 -31.42 -17.48 -7.18
C LEU A 17 -30.34 -18.31 -6.50
N VAL A 18 -30.69 -19.10 -5.49
CA VAL A 18 -29.73 -19.97 -4.80
C VAL A 18 -29.20 -21.05 -5.75
N VAL A 19 -30.03 -21.69 -6.57
CA VAL A 19 -29.62 -22.73 -7.53
C VAL A 19 -28.83 -22.13 -8.70
N GLY A 20 -29.20 -20.95 -9.20
CA GLY A 20 -28.44 -20.23 -10.22
C GLY A 20 -27.08 -19.76 -9.70
N LEU A 21 -27.05 -19.22 -8.48
CA LEU A 21 -25.81 -18.88 -7.79
C LEU A 21 -24.98 -20.14 -7.51
N PHE A 22 -25.58 -21.22 -7.04
CA PHE A 22 -24.88 -22.48 -6.77
C PHE A 22 -24.36 -23.12 -8.05
N GLY A 23 -25.12 -23.14 -9.14
CA GLY A 23 -24.66 -23.61 -10.45
C GLY A 23 -23.54 -22.76 -11.04
N PHE A 24 -23.57 -21.44 -10.86
CA PHE A 24 -22.45 -20.56 -11.21
C PHE A 24 -21.21 -20.80 -10.32
N LEU A 25 -21.42 -21.25 -9.08
CA LEU A 25 -20.38 -21.44 -8.07
C LEU A 25 -19.80 -22.86 -8.01
N THR A 26 -20.55 -23.88 -8.41
CA THR A 26 -20.17 -25.31 -8.39
C THR A 26 -20.12 -25.95 -9.76
N GLY A 27 -20.54 -25.24 -10.81
CA GLY A 27 -20.03 -25.56 -12.14
C GLY A 27 -18.52 -25.55 -11.97
N ASP A 28 -17.91 -26.73 -12.14
CA ASP A 28 -16.46 -26.81 -12.27
C ASP A 28 -16.11 -25.67 -13.22
N MET A 29 -15.40 -24.65 -12.71
CA MET A 29 -14.75 -23.68 -13.56
C MET A 29 -13.71 -24.50 -14.29
N VAL A 30 -14.20 -25.18 -15.33
CA VAL A 30 -13.49 -25.94 -16.30
C VAL A 30 -12.47 -24.93 -16.81
N LEU A 31 -11.21 -25.16 -16.44
CA LEU A 31 -10.02 -24.41 -16.84
C LEU A 31 -9.84 -24.38 -18.38
N SER A 32 -10.84 -24.76 -19.16
CA SER A 32 -10.67 -25.29 -20.51
C SER A 32 -11.03 -24.34 -21.63
N ASP A 33 -11.42 -23.09 -21.41
CA ASP A 33 -11.67 -22.19 -22.55
C ASP A 33 -11.17 -20.75 -22.31
N LEU A 34 -9.92 -20.61 -21.86
CA LEU A 34 -9.11 -19.49 -22.35
C LEU A 34 -8.54 -19.87 -23.72
N ALA A 35 -9.39 -19.83 -24.74
CA ALA A 35 -8.98 -19.92 -26.15
C ALA A 35 -8.26 -18.63 -26.64
N GLY A 36 -7.75 -17.82 -25.71
CA GLY A 36 -6.95 -16.64 -25.99
C GLY A 36 -5.46 -17.00 -26.14
N PRO A 37 -4.69 -16.22 -26.89
CA PRO A 37 -3.25 -16.40 -26.97
C PRO A 37 -2.62 -16.28 -25.57
N VAL A 38 -1.79 -17.26 -25.21
CA VAL A 38 -1.02 -17.23 -23.96
C VAL A 38 0.09 -16.20 -24.12
N PRO A 39 0.21 -15.18 -23.23
CA PRO A 39 1.27 -14.19 -23.33
C PRO A 39 2.64 -14.86 -23.21
N VAL A 40 3.59 -14.46 -24.06
CA VAL A 40 4.96 -14.98 -24.07
C VAL A 40 5.87 -14.01 -23.32
N LEU A 41 6.66 -14.54 -22.38
CA LEU A 41 7.66 -13.75 -21.66
C LEU A 41 8.70 -13.18 -22.65
N GLY A 42 8.87 -11.86 -22.65
CA GLY A 42 9.90 -11.18 -23.44
C GLY A 42 9.47 -10.68 -24.83
N GLU A 43 8.19 -10.79 -25.19
CA GLU A 43 7.67 -10.31 -26.49
C GLU A 43 7.73 -8.78 -26.66
N GLY A 44 8.04 -8.04 -25.58
CA GLY A 44 8.19 -6.59 -25.61
C GLY A 44 6.84 -5.89 -25.75
N GLY A 45 6.15 -5.73 -24.63
CA GLY A 45 4.85 -5.06 -24.56
C GLY A 45 4.35 -4.99 -23.12
N TYR A 46 3.47 -4.03 -22.84
CA TYR A 46 2.74 -3.97 -21.57
C TYR A 46 1.39 -4.65 -21.74
N ASP A 47 1.17 -5.77 -21.05
CA ASP A 47 -0.14 -6.40 -20.94
C ASP A 47 -0.92 -5.71 -19.82
N VAL A 48 -1.71 -4.69 -20.19
CA VAL A 48 -2.58 -3.98 -19.24
C VAL A 48 -3.90 -4.72 -19.16
N LYS A 49 -4.12 -5.43 -18.04
CA LYS A 49 -5.39 -6.07 -17.74
C LYS A 49 -6.15 -5.27 -16.69
N ASP A 50 -7.44 -5.08 -16.93
CA ASP A 50 -8.34 -4.48 -15.95
C ASP A 50 -8.54 -5.46 -14.79
N LEU A 51 -8.25 -4.99 -13.58
CA LEU A 51 -8.55 -5.74 -12.36
C LEU A 51 -10.06 -5.68 -12.10
N VAL A 52 -10.73 -6.83 -12.15
CA VAL A 52 -12.15 -6.92 -11.82
C VAL A 52 -12.29 -7.05 -10.31
N ALA A 53 -12.62 -5.95 -9.66
CA ALA A 53 -12.90 -5.91 -8.22
C ALA A 53 -14.17 -5.09 -7.94
N PRO A 54 -15.12 -5.62 -7.15
CA PRO A 54 -16.29 -4.85 -6.76
C PRO A 54 -15.89 -3.69 -5.84
N SER A 55 -16.33 -2.48 -6.17
CA SER A 55 -16.15 -1.31 -5.30
C SER A 55 -17.25 -1.28 -4.23
N ALA A 56 -16.84 -1.29 -2.96
CA ALA A 56 -17.73 -1.15 -1.82
C ALA A 56 -17.12 -0.20 -0.78
N SER A 57 -17.94 0.67 -0.20
CA SER A 57 -17.55 1.61 0.84
C SER A 57 -18.53 1.59 2.01
N GLY A 58 -18.09 2.07 3.18
CA GLY A 58 -18.91 2.17 4.40
C GLY A 58 -19.51 0.84 4.84
N THR A 59 -20.81 0.83 5.16
CA THR A 59 -21.52 -0.37 5.64
C THR A 59 -21.54 -1.51 4.62
N LYS A 60 -21.57 -1.20 3.31
CA LYS A 60 -21.52 -2.22 2.26
C LYS A 60 -20.19 -2.99 2.31
N LEU A 61 -19.08 -2.28 2.53
CA LEU A 61 -17.76 -2.89 2.71
C LEU A 61 -17.71 -3.75 3.97
N GLN A 62 -18.31 -3.30 5.08
CA GLN A 62 -18.36 -4.08 6.33
C GLN A 62 -19.12 -5.39 6.13
N VAL A 63 -20.29 -5.33 5.48
CA VAL A 63 -21.09 -6.53 5.16
C VAL A 63 -20.30 -7.45 4.24
N LEU A 64 -19.70 -6.92 3.17
CA LEU A 64 -18.89 -7.73 2.26
C LEU A 64 -17.69 -8.37 2.97
N ALA A 65 -16.96 -7.62 3.80
CA ALA A 65 -15.85 -8.13 4.58
C ALA A 65 -16.28 -9.22 5.56
N TRP A 66 -17.43 -9.04 6.22
CA TRP A 66 -18.03 -10.06 7.09
C TRP A 66 -18.42 -11.33 6.32
N ILE A 67 -19.07 -11.18 5.16
CA ILE A 67 -19.44 -12.30 4.28
C ILE A 67 -18.18 -13.06 3.85
N LEU A 68 -17.14 -12.35 3.40
CA LEU A 68 -15.91 -12.97 2.92
C LEU A 68 -15.12 -13.63 4.06
N GLY A 69 -15.13 -13.04 5.26
CA GLY A 69 -14.32 -13.49 6.40
C GLY A 69 -14.97 -14.58 7.26
N GLN A 70 -16.24 -14.41 7.64
CA GLN A 70 -16.90 -15.23 8.65
C GLN A 70 -17.85 -16.28 8.06
N TRP A 71 -18.51 -15.98 6.94
CA TRP A 71 -19.47 -16.89 6.34
C TRP A 71 -18.79 -18.01 5.54
N ARG A 72 -19.27 -19.26 5.70
CA ARG A 72 -18.71 -20.42 4.97
C ARG A 72 -18.76 -20.25 3.45
N GLY A 73 -19.81 -19.60 2.94
CA GLY A 73 -19.95 -19.27 1.52
C GLY A 73 -18.98 -18.19 1.03
N GLY A 74 -18.35 -17.43 1.93
CA GLY A 74 -17.34 -16.42 1.59
C GLY A 74 -16.12 -17.00 0.87
N ARG A 75 -15.78 -18.27 1.12
CA ARG A 75 -14.69 -18.97 0.40
C ARG A 75 -15.00 -19.11 -1.10
N ILE A 76 -16.26 -19.36 -1.43
CA ILE A 76 -16.69 -19.56 -2.81
C ILE A 76 -16.66 -18.24 -3.56
N ILE A 77 -17.17 -17.16 -2.94
CA ILE A 77 -17.11 -15.81 -3.51
C ILE A 77 -15.65 -15.37 -3.71
N ARG A 78 -14.77 -15.63 -2.73
CA ARG A 78 -13.32 -15.37 -2.88
C ARG A 78 -12.73 -16.13 -4.06
N ARG A 79 -13.06 -17.41 -4.22
CA ARG A 79 -12.57 -18.22 -5.35
C ARG A 79 -13.08 -17.70 -6.69
N ALA A 80 -14.34 -17.30 -6.78
CA ALA A 80 -14.91 -16.70 -7.99
C ALA A 80 -14.20 -15.39 -8.36
N LEU A 81 -13.98 -14.50 -7.38
CA LEU A 81 -13.26 -13.23 -7.58
C LEU A 81 -11.78 -13.43 -7.93
N LEU A 82 -11.13 -14.45 -7.36
CA LEU A 82 -9.76 -14.79 -7.74
C LEU A 82 -9.71 -15.32 -9.17
N ASN A 83 -10.59 -16.25 -9.52
CA ASN A 83 -10.62 -16.84 -10.85
C ASN A 83 -11.00 -15.84 -11.95
N SER A 84 -11.81 -14.82 -11.65
CA SER A 84 -12.14 -13.75 -12.61
C SER A 84 -10.95 -12.85 -12.96
N ASN A 85 -9.86 -12.91 -12.20
CA ASN A 85 -8.62 -12.16 -12.44
C ASN A 85 -7.52 -13.01 -13.07
N HIS A 86 -7.89 -14.14 -13.69
CA HIS A 86 -7.03 -14.98 -14.51
C HIS A 86 -5.68 -15.42 -13.87
N PRO A 87 -5.67 -15.93 -12.62
CA PRO A 87 -4.44 -16.33 -11.93
C PRO A 87 -3.68 -17.46 -12.66
N GLU A 88 -4.37 -18.22 -13.50
CA GLU A 88 -3.77 -19.21 -14.40
C GLU A 88 -2.78 -18.59 -15.40
N THR A 89 -2.96 -17.33 -15.80
CA THR A 89 -1.99 -16.63 -16.65
C THR A 89 -0.64 -16.53 -15.93
N LEU A 90 -0.63 -16.21 -14.64
CA LEU A 90 0.60 -16.17 -13.84
C LEU A 90 1.25 -17.55 -13.74
N ARG A 91 0.44 -18.61 -13.61
CA ARG A 91 0.95 -19.99 -13.63
C ARG A 91 1.56 -20.33 -14.99
N GLN A 92 0.92 -19.97 -16.09
CA GLN A 92 1.45 -20.20 -17.44
C GLN A 92 2.76 -19.44 -17.67
N LEU A 93 2.83 -18.17 -17.26
CA LEU A 93 4.06 -17.39 -17.31
C LEU A 93 5.16 -18.00 -16.43
N SER A 94 4.83 -18.49 -15.23
CA SER A 94 5.82 -19.15 -14.38
C SER A 94 6.41 -20.43 -14.98
N LEU A 95 5.66 -21.12 -15.86
CA LEU A 95 6.15 -22.30 -16.57
C LEU A 95 7.12 -21.94 -17.70
N GLN A 96 7.10 -20.69 -18.18
CA GLN A 96 8.02 -20.19 -19.21
C GLN A 96 9.36 -19.71 -18.62
N VAL A 97 9.43 -19.47 -17.30
CA VAL A 97 10.67 -19.08 -16.62
C VAL A 97 11.66 -20.26 -16.61
N ASP A 98 12.92 -19.99 -16.93
CA ASP A 98 13.98 -21.00 -16.86
C ASP A 98 14.10 -21.53 -15.41
N LYS A 99 13.93 -22.84 -15.23
CA LYS A 99 14.01 -23.53 -13.94
C LYS A 99 15.38 -23.40 -13.26
N ARG A 100 16.41 -22.99 -14.00
CA ARG A 100 17.74 -22.69 -13.46
C ARG A 100 17.78 -21.39 -12.65
N ILE A 101 16.81 -20.50 -12.87
CA ILE A 101 16.70 -19.24 -12.13
C ILE A 101 16.06 -19.56 -10.78
N PRO A 102 16.77 -19.35 -9.64
CA PRO A 102 16.17 -19.60 -8.33
C PRO A 102 15.08 -18.57 -8.03
N SER A 103 14.06 -18.99 -7.27
CA SER A 103 13.10 -18.06 -6.68
C SER A 103 13.86 -17.09 -5.78
N LEU A 104 13.62 -15.78 -5.99
CA LEU A 104 14.17 -14.74 -5.13
C LEU A 104 13.08 -14.29 -4.16
N ASP A 105 13.32 -14.47 -2.86
CA ASP A 105 12.39 -14.00 -1.81
C ASP A 105 12.42 -12.47 -1.64
N MET A 106 13.50 -11.84 -2.10
CA MET A 106 13.72 -10.40 -2.05
C MET A 106 14.40 -9.92 -3.34
N PRO A 107 14.14 -8.68 -3.78
CA PRO A 107 14.84 -8.12 -4.93
C PRO A 107 16.34 -7.99 -4.61
N ILE A 108 17.17 -8.75 -5.32
CA ILE A 108 18.63 -8.66 -5.21
C ILE A 108 19.15 -7.87 -6.40
N ARG A 109 19.65 -6.66 -6.16
CA ARG A 109 20.43 -5.93 -7.15
C ARG A 109 21.90 -6.30 -6.97
N ARG A 110 22.50 -6.90 -8.00
CA ARG A 110 23.96 -7.07 -8.03
C ARG A 110 24.56 -5.71 -8.38
N LEU A 111 25.34 -5.15 -7.47
CA LEU A 111 26.15 -3.97 -7.76
C LEU A 111 27.38 -4.41 -8.56
N SER A 112 27.78 -3.61 -9.54
CA SER A 112 29.10 -3.77 -10.15
C SER A 112 30.18 -3.38 -9.14
N ASP A 113 31.41 -3.86 -9.33
CA ASP A 113 32.54 -3.46 -8.48
C ASP A 113 32.75 -1.94 -8.50
N ASP A 114 32.48 -1.30 -9.64
CA ASP A 114 32.57 0.15 -9.81
C ASP A 114 31.47 0.88 -9.04
N ASP A 115 30.21 0.42 -9.12
CA ASP A 115 29.10 0.98 -8.34
C ASP A 115 29.35 0.85 -6.83
N PHE A 116 29.91 -0.29 -6.40
CA PHE A 116 30.22 -0.55 -5.00
C PHE A 116 31.31 0.40 -4.50
N LYS A 117 32.41 0.55 -5.26
CA LYS A 117 33.49 1.50 -4.93
C LYS A 117 33.01 2.94 -4.92
N ALA A 118 32.15 3.32 -5.88
CA ALA A 118 31.56 4.66 -5.91
C ALA A 118 30.70 4.92 -4.66
N ALA A 119 29.83 3.97 -4.29
CA ALA A 119 29.03 4.09 -3.07
C ALA A 119 29.88 4.21 -1.80
N GLN A 120 30.97 3.45 -1.72
CA GLN A 120 31.92 3.56 -0.61
C GLN A 120 32.63 4.92 -0.60
N GLY A 121 33.06 5.41 -1.76
CA GLY A 121 33.65 6.74 -1.90
C GLY A 121 32.72 7.86 -1.44
N TYR A 122 31.44 7.82 -1.84
CA TYR A 122 30.46 8.79 -1.36
C TYR A 122 30.27 8.76 0.15
N ALA A 123 30.24 7.58 0.76
CA ALA A 123 30.11 7.45 2.21
C ALA A 123 31.35 8.00 2.95
N ASP A 124 32.54 7.75 2.42
CA ASP A 124 33.80 8.26 2.99
C ASP A 124 33.92 9.79 2.81
N GLU A 125 33.50 10.32 1.66
CA GLU A 125 33.42 11.76 1.38
C GLU A 125 32.41 12.46 2.28
N GLU A 126 31.18 11.94 2.41
CA GLU A 126 30.16 12.47 3.31
C GLU A 126 30.67 12.47 4.75
N ARG A 127 31.33 11.40 5.19
CA ARG A 127 31.91 11.30 6.52
C ARG A 127 33.03 12.32 6.75
N THR A 128 33.86 12.56 5.74
CA THR A 128 34.96 13.54 5.80
C THR A 128 34.41 14.96 5.82
N GLN A 129 33.45 15.26 4.95
CA GLN A 129 32.80 16.58 4.85
C GLN A 129 32.02 16.92 6.14
N LEU A 130 31.29 15.97 6.72
CA LEU A 130 30.64 16.14 8.02
C LEU A 130 31.64 16.37 9.17
N ALA A 131 32.85 15.82 9.08
CA ALA A 131 33.89 16.00 10.09
C ALA A 131 34.62 17.36 9.96
N GLU A 132 34.84 17.83 8.74
CA GLU A 132 35.60 19.06 8.47
C GLU A 132 34.75 20.33 8.59
N ASN A 133 33.50 20.30 8.10
CA ASN A 133 32.56 21.40 8.29
C ASN A 133 31.13 20.87 8.48
N PRO A 134 30.70 20.60 9.73
CA PRO A 134 29.36 20.10 10.01
C PRO A 134 28.25 21.08 9.59
N THR A 135 28.58 22.34 9.27
CA THR A 135 27.63 23.40 8.94
C THR A 135 27.67 23.86 7.47
N GLN A 136 28.59 23.37 6.61
CA GLN A 136 28.75 23.92 5.26
C GLN A 136 27.54 23.65 4.36
N TYR A 137 26.88 22.51 4.54
CA TYR A 137 25.64 22.16 3.83
C TYR A 137 24.47 23.10 4.15
N LEU A 138 24.54 23.90 5.22
CA LEU A 138 23.42 24.73 5.71
C LEU A 138 23.34 26.14 5.07
N SER A 139 24.27 26.46 4.16
CA SER A 139 24.46 27.84 3.69
C SER A 139 24.09 28.10 2.23
N GLU A 140 23.86 27.05 1.43
CA GLU A 140 23.67 27.17 -0.02
C GLU A 140 22.21 27.04 -0.47
N LEU A 141 21.28 26.62 0.40
CA LEU A 141 19.86 26.57 0.06
C LEU A 141 19.21 27.96 0.21
N ASP A 142 18.82 28.53 -0.94
CA ASP A 142 17.95 29.69 -1.00
C ASP A 142 16.53 29.32 -0.56
N SER A 143 16.27 29.45 0.74
CA SER A 143 14.97 29.10 1.36
C SER A 143 13.81 29.97 0.85
N SER A 144 14.06 31.07 0.14
CA SER A 144 12.99 31.87 -0.49
C SER A 144 12.29 31.15 -1.65
N LYS A 145 12.91 30.09 -2.21
CA LYS A 145 12.35 29.30 -3.32
C LYS A 145 11.37 28.21 -2.88
N TYR A 146 11.28 27.92 -1.58
CA TYR A 146 10.47 26.84 -1.07
C TYR A 146 9.33 27.38 -0.19
N PRO A 147 8.09 26.90 -0.35
CA PRO A 147 6.97 27.35 0.47
C PRO A 147 6.97 26.71 1.88
N TYR A 148 8.01 25.94 2.24
CA TYR A 148 8.13 25.20 3.49
C TYR A 148 9.48 25.51 4.14
N HIS A 149 9.51 25.47 5.47
CA HIS A 149 10.75 25.59 6.23
C HIS A 149 11.60 24.33 6.07
N THR A 150 12.87 24.51 5.69
CA THR A 150 13.84 23.42 5.63
C THR A 150 14.42 23.13 7.02
N ILE A 151 15.14 22.01 7.17
CA ILE A 151 15.88 21.71 8.41
C ILE A 151 16.88 22.84 8.73
N GLU A 152 17.47 23.44 7.70
CA GLU A 152 18.43 24.52 7.81
C GLU A 152 17.81 25.81 8.35
N ASP A 153 16.58 26.14 7.93
CA ASP A 153 15.83 27.26 8.48
C ASP A 153 15.63 27.10 9.98
N TYR A 154 15.22 25.91 10.44
CA TYR A 154 15.06 25.64 11.86
C TYR A 154 16.39 25.71 12.62
N HIS A 155 17.47 25.16 12.06
CA HIS A 155 18.79 25.26 12.67
C HIS A 155 19.23 26.72 12.85
N ARG A 156 19.09 27.56 11.80
CA ARG A 156 19.40 28.99 11.88
C ARG A 156 18.57 29.71 12.95
N LEU A 157 17.27 29.39 13.05
CA LEU A 157 16.38 29.95 14.07
C LEU A 157 16.76 29.51 15.50
N TYR A 158 17.27 28.29 15.67
CA TYR A 158 17.72 27.78 16.97
C TYR A 158 19.03 28.40 17.41
N VAL A 159 20.00 28.51 16.50
CA VAL A 159 21.32 29.11 16.78
C VAL A 159 21.22 30.61 17.04
N SER A 160 20.36 31.32 16.30
CA SER A 160 20.10 32.75 16.53
C SER A 160 19.30 33.02 17.81
N GLY A 161 18.60 32.02 18.36
CA GLY A 161 17.71 32.18 19.50
C GLY A 161 16.35 32.78 19.15
N ASP A 162 16.07 33.06 17.87
CA ASP A 162 14.78 33.56 17.39
C ASP A 162 13.63 32.60 17.73
N ARG A 163 13.93 31.29 17.74
CA ARG A 163 13.02 30.26 18.25
C ARG A 163 13.77 29.20 19.03
N THR A 164 13.07 28.55 19.96
CA THR A 164 13.60 27.37 20.66
C THR A 164 12.95 26.08 20.14
N PRO A 165 13.64 24.92 20.23
CA PRO A 165 13.05 23.62 19.90
C PRO A 165 11.72 23.38 20.62
N THR A 166 11.65 23.74 21.91
CA THR A 166 10.43 23.71 22.75
C THR A 166 9.27 24.46 22.12
N GLN A 167 9.48 25.67 21.59
CA GLN A 167 8.43 26.45 20.94
C GLN A 167 7.93 25.79 19.65
N VAL A 168 8.85 25.25 18.85
CA VAL A 168 8.50 24.55 17.61
C VAL A 168 7.71 23.27 17.92
N ILE A 169 8.16 22.47 18.90
CA ILE A 169 7.46 21.27 19.34
C ILE A 169 6.05 21.59 19.82
N LYS A 170 5.87 22.59 20.70
CA LYS A 170 4.54 23.01 21.17
C LYS A 170 3.62 23.41 20.03
N ARG A 171 4.14 24.14 19.04
CA ARG A 171 3.36 24.54 17.85
C ARG A 171 2.96 23.33 17.01
N VAL A 172 3.87 22.37 16.81
CA VAL A 172 3.57 21.13 16.08
C VAL A 172 2.53 20.31 16.82
N LEU A 173 2.66 20.15 18.14
CA LEU A 173 1.68 19.43 18.96
C LEU A 173 0.30 20.08 18.93
N ALA A 174 0.23 21.41 18.98
CA ALA A 174 -1.03 22.14 18.82
C ALA A 174 -1.66 21.89 17.43
N ALA A 175 -0.87 21.96 16.36
CA ALA A 175 -1.33 21.70 15.00
C ALA A 175 -1.79 20.24 14.81
N VAL A 176 -1.08 19.27 15.43
CA VAL A 176 -1.52 17.87 15.47
C VAL A 176 -2.85 17.77 16.21
N GLY A 177 -3.00 18.41 17.37
CA GLY A 177 -4.27 18.42 18.11
C GLY A 177 -5.46 18.94 17.29
N GLU A 178 -5.22 19.96 16.47
CA GLU A 178 -6.24 20.55 15.59
C GLU A 178 -6.56 19.67 14.37
N LEU A 179 -5.55 19.12 13.70
CA LEU A 179 -5.71 18.44 12.41
C LEU A 179 -5.96 16.93 12.53
N ASN A 180 -5.46 16.28 13.58
CA ASN A 180 -5.52 14.83 13.72
C ASN A 180 -6.95 14.25 13.80
N PRO A 181 -7.96 14.95 14.36
CA PRO A 181 -9.34 14.46 14.32
C PRO A 181 -9.88 14.23 12.89
N THR A 182 -9.39 15.02 11.93
CA THR A 182 -9.85 14.99 10.53
C THR A 182 -8.94 14.14 9.65
N ILE A 183 -7.62 14.38 9.71
CA ILE A 183 -6.65 13.79 8.77
C ILE A 183 -6.08 12.47 9.32
N LYS A 184 -6.06 12.28 10.65
CA LYS A 184 -5.49 11.11 11.33
C LYS A 184 -4.06 10.77 10.89
N ALA A 185 -3.25 11.79 10.66
CA ALA A 185 -1.86 11.64 10.21
C ALA A 185 -0.94 11.05 11.29
N VAL A 186 -1.29 11.20 12.58
CA VAL A 186 -0.49 10.71 13.72
C VAL A 186 -1.37 9.85 14.62
N GLN A 187 -1.08 8.55 14.70
CA GLN A 187 -1.92 7.60 15.45
C GLN A 187 -1.44 7.40 16.90
N ASP A 188 -0.12 7.30 17.10
CA ASP A 188 0.49 6.96 18.38
C ASP A 188 1.40 8.09 18.88
N LEU A 189 0.79 9.19 19.33
CA LEU A 189 1.53 10.31 19.91
C LEU A 189 1.90 9.98 21.37
N LEU A 190 3.19 10.07 21.70
CA LEU A 190 3.63 10.01 23.10
C LEU A 190 2.99 11.15 23.92
N PRO A 191 2.81 10.99 25.24
CA PRO A 191 2.34 12.07 26.09
C PRO A 191 3.24 13.31 25.96
N GLU A 192 2.65 14.50 25.91
CA GLU A 192 3.39 15.76 25.76
C GLU A 192 4.52 15.90 26.78
N SER A 193 4.29 15.46 28.03
CA SER A 193 5.33 15.47 29.07
C SER A 193 6.58 14.66 28.70
N VAL A 194 6.42 13.50 28.04
CA VAL A 194 7.53 12.65 27.60
C VAL A 194 8.26 13.31 26.43
N ILE A 195 7.51 13.86 25.47
CA ILE A 195 8.08 14.56 24.30
C ILE A 195 8.90 15.76 24.76
N MET A 196 8.34 16.56 25.67
CA MET A 196 9.02 17.74 26.21
C MET A 196 10.26 17.38 27.03
N ALA A 197 10.23 16.26 27.78
CA ALA A 197 11.41 15.79 28.50
C ALA A 197 12.54 15.35 27.56
N LEU A 198 12.22 14.67 26.45
CA LEU A 198 13.19 14.28 25.43
C LEU A 198 13.77 15.48 24.68
N ALA A 199 13.01 16.56 24.53
CA ALA A 199 13.47 17.77 23.86
C ALA A 199 14.45 18.62 24.70
N THR A 200 14.50 18.37 26.00
CA THR A 200 15.39 19.07 26.95
C THR A 200 16.60 18.26 27.37
N ALA A 201 16.65 16.98 27.01
CA ALA A 201 17.75 16.05 27.30
C ALA A 201 18.86 16.17 26.25
#